data_AF-A0A137Q458-F1
#
_entry.id   AF-A0A137Q458-F1
#
_cell.length_a   1.000
_cell.length_b   1.000
_cell.length_c   1.000
_cell.angle_alpha   90.00
_cell.angle_beta   90.00
_cell.angle_gamma   90.00
#
_symmetry.space_group_name_H-M   'P 1'
#
loop_
_entity.id
_entity.type
_entity.pdbx_description
1 polymer ?
#
loop_
_entity_poly.entity_id
_entity_poly.type
_entity_poly.pdbx_seq_one_letter_code
_entity_poly.pdbx_strand_id
1 'polypeptide(L)'
;MQPVLYEGAWFRPLNSMPDIVHTLPTGRYQLNKAWISVWTYIKETLTIVVRTLKKKNTFRCLMPFAPEKWKHDAIHHTEEAALMHIKNGRDWFAMWIGLLYWMTRKSINPASFVEGISAPTWFIQLVQELPLQQAIWDLVWTAPLLQRSMRWNWVGIWLHHLADVNGQPSVQWFVDQCIPVWYRWGHREDQSNQNPFFALISPSAKERQSATTLIFSALSMYLPVDVVPLNTPHGESAALFLNYNHFHKSFPTGMPDYHHFGKTSKSAIQDLPGEKNNLLGSGEQKAMLSWYPHVSVFKGQGLDMGWWTDHAELLWETTTKGIVSSEFVLPLNYMKWRDKVQGHGDARRALSKLEGLSRKFLDKHVGQL
;
A
#
# COMPACT_ATOMS: atom_id res chain seq x y z
N MET A 1 5.57 -7.32 3.85
CA MET A 1 4.29 -7.50 3.13
C MET A 1 3.58 -8.73 3.68
N GLN A 2 2.32 -8.59 4.11
CA GLN A 2 1.50 -9.77 4.42
C GLN A 2 1.16 -10.52 3.13
N PRO A 3 1.13 -11.86 3.13
CA PRO A 3 0.77 -12.65 1.97
C PRO A 3 -0.68 -12.35 1.55
N VAL A 4 -0.94 -12.36 0.24
CA VAL A 4 -2.30 -12.26 -0.30
C VAL A 4 -3.10 -13.46 0.23
N LEU A 5 -4.16 -13.18 0.99
CA LEU A 5 -5.08 -14.22 1.46
C LEU A 5 -5.98 -14.65 0.30
N TYR A 6 -5.62 -15.77 -0.31
CA TYR A 6 -6.42 -16.51 -1.27
C TYR A 6 -7.57 -17.24 -0.55
N GLU A 7 -8.62 -16.51 -0.22
CA GLU A 7 -9.79 -17.09 0.43
C GLU A 7 -10.69 -17.90 -0.53
N GLY A 8 -11.48 -18.81 0.04
CA GLY A 8 -12.45 -19.64 -0.68
C GLY A 8 -11.91 -20.98 -1.19
N ALA A 9 -12.82 -21.91 -1.49
CA ALA A 9 -12.47 -23.29 -1.87
C ALA A 9 -11.55 -23.37 -3.10
N TRP A 10 -11.68 -22.43 -4.03
CA TRP A 10 -10.88 -22.41 -5.25
C TRP A 10 -9.41 -22.06 -5.00
N PHE A 11 -9.16 -20.97 -4.28
CA PHE A 11 -7.82 -20.41 -4.16
C PHE A 11 -7.14 -20.72 -2.82
N ARG A 12 -7.87 -21.24 -1.82
CA ARG A 12 -7.32 -21.69 -0.52
C ARG A 12 -6.06 -22.56 -0.67
N PRO A 13 -5.96 -23.49 -1.64
CA PRO A 13 -4.73 -24.27 -1.82
C PRO A 13 -3.48 -23.43 -2.14
N LEU A 14 -3.62 -22.17 -2.55
CA LEU A 14 -2.51 -21.25 -2.80
C LEU A 14 -2.03 -20.51 -1.54
N ASN A 15 -2.79 -20.51 -0.44
CA ASN A 15 -2.41 -19.82 0.81
C ASN A 15 -1.25 -20.50 1.52
N SER A 16 -1.30 -21.82 1.57
CA SER A 16 -0.25 -22.61 2.19
C SER A 16 0.94 -22.63 1.24
N MET A 17 2.05 -22.01 1.65
CA MET A 17 3.34 -22.43 1.09
C MET A 17 3.54 -23.85 1.60
N PRO A 18 3.58 -24.87 0.74
CA PRO A 18 3.72 -26.22 1.25
C PRO A 18 5.10 -26.33 1.89
N ASP A 19 5.15 -26.60 3.20
CA ASP A 19 6.37 -26.93 3.97
C ASP A 19 7.02 -28.26 3.51
N ILE A 20 6.72 -28.70 2.29
CA ILE A 20 6.96 -30.06 1.82
C ILE A 20 7.42 -29.96 0.37
N VAL A 21 8.60 -29.37 0.19
CA VAL A 21 9.44 -29.79 -0.93
C VAL A 21 9.75 -31.26 -0.69
N HIS A 22 9.33 -32.10 -1.63
CA HIS A 22 9.52 -33.53 -1.54
C HIS A 22 10.94 -33.88 -1.99
N THR A 23 11.76 -34.40 -1.08
CA THR A 23 13.06 -34.99 -1.40
C THR A 23 12.84 -36.33 -2.10
N LEU A 24 13.23 -36.43 -3.36
CA LEU A 24 13.18 -37.64 -4.16
C LEU A 24 14.30 -38.62 -3.71
N PRO A 25 14.16 -39.93 -3.95
CA PRO A 25 15.21 -40.91 -3.65
C PRO A 25 16.56 -40.61 -4.31
N THR A 26 16.57 -39.79 -5.36
CA THR A 26 17.77 -39.33 -6.07
C THR A 26 18.50 -38.17 -5.39
N GLY A 27 18.03 -37.71 -4.21
CA GLY A 27 18.54 -36.51 -3.54
C GLY A 27 18.14 -35.19 -4.22
N ARG A 28 17.16 -35.23 -5.13
CA ARG A 28 16.62 -34.06 -5.82
C ARG A 28 15.33 -33.57 -5.17
N TYR A 29 14.92 -32.36 -5.49
CA TYR A 29 13.82 -31.65 -4.83
C TYR A 29 12.72 -31.30 -5.82
N GLN A 30 11.46 -31.50 -5.45
CA GLN A 30 10.30 -31.18 -6.28
C GLN A 30 9.10 -30.82 -5.40
N LEU A 31 8.17 -30.01 -5.92
CA LEU A 31 6.86 -29.87 -5.29
C LEU A 31 6.16 -31.25 -5.21
N ASN A 32 5.51 -31.55 -4.09
CA ASN A 32 4.75 -32.78 -3.94
C ASN A 32 3.74 -32.94 -5.10
N LYS A 33 3.63 -34.15 -5.65
CA LYS A 33 2.77 -34.44 -6.81
C LYS A 33 1.31 -34.08 -6.59
N ALA A 34 0.78 -34.24 -5.37
CA ALA A 34 -0.58 -33.84 -5.05
C ALA A 34 -0.77 -32.32 -5.21
N TRP A 35 0.20 -31.53 -4.74
CA TRP A 35 0.19 -30.08 -4.90
C TRP A 35 0.35 -29.65 -6.37
N ILE A 36 1.20 -30.32 -7.15
CA ILE A 36 1.31 -30.10 -8.60
C ILE A 36 -0.05 -30.31 -9.27
N SER A 37 -0.75 -31.41 -8.97
CA SER A 37 -2.08 -31.68 -9.53
C SER A 37 -3.10 -30.61 -9.14
N VAL A 38 -3.11 -30.16 -7.89
CA VAL A 38 -4.02 -29.11 -7.41
C VAL A 38 -3.74 -27.78 -8.12
N TRP A 39 -2.48 -27.35 -8.23
CA TRP A 39 -2.12 -26.10 -8.89
C TRP A 39 -2.40 -26.16 -10.39
N THR A 40 -2.17 -27.32 -11.01
CA THR A 40 -2.51 -27.57 -12.42
C THR A 40 -4.02 -27.40 -12.63
N TYR A 41 -4.85 -27.99 -11.77
CA TYR A 41 -6.30 -27.83 -11.82
C TYR A 41 -6.72 -26.36 -11.68
N ILE A 42 -6.23 -25.64 -10.67
CA ILE A 42 -6.54 -24.21 -10.47
C ILE A 42 -6.21 -23.40 -11.72
N LYS A 43 -5.02 -23.61 -12.29
CA LYS A 43 -4.57 -22.93 -13.51
C LYS A 43 -5.47 -23.25 -14.70
N GLU A 44 -5.82 -24.51 -14.92
CA GLU A 44 -6.70 -24.92 -16.02
C GLU A 44 -8.07 -24.27 -15.90
N THR A 45 -8.67 -24.29 -14.70
CA THR A 45 -9.94 -23.61 -14.43
C THR A 45 -9.83 -22.11 -14.69
N LEU A 46 -8.79 -21.44 -14.16
CA LEU A 46 -8.56 -20.01 -14.39
C LEU A 46 -8.44 -19.69 -15.88
N THR A 47 -7.67 -20.52 -16.59
CA THR A 47 -7.45 -20.35 -18.02
C THR A 47 -8.74 -20.49 -18.82
N ILE A 48 -9.57 -21.49 -18.50
CA ILE A 48 -10.88 -21.69 -19.13
C ILE A 48 -11.77 -20.47 -18.89
N VAL A 49 -11.94 -20.05 -17.63
CA VAL A 49 -12.83 -18.94 -17.25
C VAL A 49 -12.37 -17.63 -17.90
N VAL A 50 -11.08 -17.29 -17.82
CA VAL A 50 -10.54 -16.05 -18.39
C VAL A 50 -10.66 -16.05 -19.92
N ARG A 51 -10.40 -17.17 -20.60
CA ARG A 51 -10.56 -17.26 -22.06
C ARG A 51 -12.02 -17.10 -22.48
N THR A 52 -12.94 -17.73 -21.74
CA THR A 52 -14.38 -17.61 -21.98
C THR A 52 -14.85 -16.16 -21.84
N LEU A 53 -14.52 -15.50 -20.72
CA LEU A 53 -14.90 -14.11 -20.49
C LEU A 53 -14.26 -13.16 -21.51
N LYS A 54 -12.98 -13.36 -21.83
CA LYS A 54 -12.26 -12.60 -22.86
C LYS A 54 -12.95 -12.69 -24.22
N LYS A 55 -13.29 -13.92 -24.65
CA LYS A 55 -13.98 -14.17 -25.93
C LYS A 55 -15.36 -13.52 -25.93
N LYS A 56 -16.15 -13.74 -24.88
CA LYS A 56 -17.54 -13.27 -24.81
C LYS A 56 -17.68 -11.74 -24.80
N ASN A 57 -16.76 -11.06 -24.14
CA ASN A 57 -16.78 -9.60 -24.02
C ASN A 57 -15.81 -8.90 -24.99
N THR A 58 -15.13 -9.64 -25.87
CA THR A 58 -14.14 -9.12 -26.81
C THR A 58 -13.04 -8.27 -26.14
N PHE A 59 -12.62 -8.65 -24.93
CA PHE A 59 -11.66 -7.86 -24.16
C PHE A 59 -10.29 -7.81 -24.83
N ARG A 60 -9.77 -6.60 -25.01
CA ARG A 60 -8.40 -6.35 -25.48
C ARG A 60 -7.43 -6.37 -24.30
N CYS A 61 -7.03 -7.55 -23.88
CA CYS A 61 -6.06 -7.74 -22.81
C CYS A 61 -5.03 -8.83 -23.16
N LEU A 62 -3.82 -8.69 -22.62
CA LEU A 62 -2.79 -9.73 -22.70
C LEU A 62 -3.05 -10.77 -21.61
N MET A 63 -2.87 -12.04 -21.96
CA MET A 63 -2.92 -13.12 -20.99
C MET A 63 -1.58 -13.17 -20.25
N PRO A 64 -1.54 -13.28 -18.91
CA PRO A 64 -0.31 -13.59 -18.22
C PRO A 64 0.26 -14.90 -18.75
N PHE A 65 1.58 -15.07 -18.68
CA PHE A 65 2.15 -16.36 -19.05
C PHE A 65 1.77 -17.44 -18.03
N ALA A 66 1.85 -18.70 -18.45
CA ALA A 66 1.43 -19.84 -17.65
C ALA A 66 2.35 -20.04 -16.42
N PRO A 67 1.81 -20.28 -15.21
CA PRO A 67 2.60 -20.47 -13.98
C PRO A 67 3.69 -21.54 -14.05
N GLU A 68 3.55 -22.56 -14.91
CA GLU A 68 4.54 -23.62 -15.12
C GLU A 68 5.83 -23.12 -15.74
N LYS A 69 5.83 -21.94 -16.38
CA LYS A 69 7.08 -21.32 -16.84
C LYS A 69 8.02 -20.99 -15.70
N TRP A 70 7.51 -20.89 -14.46
CA TRP A 70 8.32 -20.77 -13.25
C TRP A 70 8.93 -22.08 -12.78
N LYS A 71 8.66 -23.21 -13.45
CA LYS A 71 9.23 -24.53 -13.15
C LYS A 71 8.94 -25.01 -11.72
N HIS A 72 7.78 -24.63 -11.17
CA HIS A 72 7.35 -25.08 -9.84
C HIS A 72 7.09 -26.59 -9.78
N ASP A 73 6.80 -27.20 -10.92
CA ASP A 73 6.58 -28.63 -11.15
C ASP A 73 7.86 -29.38 -11.55
N ALA A 74 8.96 -28.68 -11.83
CA ALA A 74 10.21 -29.31 -12.26
C ALA A 74 11.00 -29.90 -11.08
N ILE A 75 11.89 -30.84 -11.41
CA ILE A 75 12.84 -31.42 -10.46
C ILE A 75 14.08 -30.52 -10.39
N HIS A 76 14.49 -30.16 -9.18
CA HIS A 76 15.64 -29.28 -8.89
C HIS A 76 16.74 -30.01 -8.14
N HIS A 77 17.97 -29.52 -8.27
CA HIS A 77 19.14 -30.10 -7.61
C HIS A 77 19.30 -29.67 -6.15
N THR A 78 18.76 -28.50 -5.79
CA THR A 78 18.86 -27.89 -4.47
C THR A 78 17.48 -27.51 -3.96
N GLU A 79 17.27 -27.60 -2.65
CA GLU A 79 16.00 -27.26 -2.01
C GLU A 79 15.64 -25.79 -2.21
N GLU A 80 16.63 -24.89 -2.08
CA GLU A 80 16.46 -23.44 -2.19
C GLU A 80 15.95 -23.04 -3.58
N ALA A 81 16.50 -23.65 -4.63
CA ALA A 81 16.03 -23.42 -6.00
C ALA A 81 14.59 -23.94 -6.22
N ALA A 82 14.24 -25.09 -5.63
CA ALA A 82 12.88 -25.60 -5.68
C ALA A 82 11.91 -24.63 -4.98
N LEU A 83 12.23 -24.22 -3.74
CA LEU A 83 11.43 -23.27 -2.97
C LEU A 83 11.24 -21.94 -3.70
N MET A 84 12.30 -21.40 -4.29
CA MET A 84 12.23 -20.17 -5.07
C MET A 84 11.29 -20.30 -6.27
N HIS A 85 11.42 -21.38 -7.06
CA HIS A 85 10.55 -21.61 -8.22
C HIS A 85 9.09 -21.89 -7.82
N ILE A 86 8.87 -22.62 -6.74
CA ILE A 86 7.53 -22.87 -6.16
C ILE A 86 6.90 -21.56 -5.71
N LYS A 87 7.63 -20.73 -4.96
CA LYS A 87 7.17 -19.42 -4.50
C LYS A 87 6.83 -18.50 -5.67
N ASN A 88 7.72 -18.38 -6.65
CA ASN A 88 7.48 -17.55 -7.83
C ASN A 88 6.28 -18.06 -8.65
N GLY A 89 6.14 -19.38 -8.81
CA GLY A 89 4.98 -19.99 -9.47
C GLY A 89 3.67 -19.69 -8.75
N ARG A 90 3.65 -19.85 -7.42
CA ARG A 90 2.50 -19.52 -6.56
C ARG A 90 2.10 -18.05 -6.67
N ASP A 91 3.08 -17.15 -6.49
CA ASP A 91 2.84 -15.71 -6.47
C ASP A 91 2.35 -15.22 -7.85
N TRP A 92 2.75 -15.91 -8.93
CA TRP A 92 2.30 -15.61 -10.27
C TRP A 92 0.80 -15.91 -10.52
N PHE A 93 0.16 -16.76 -9.72
CA PHE A 93 -1.31 -16.93 -9.78
C PHE A 93 -2.04 -15.61 -9.48
N ALA A 94 -1.45 -14.71 -8.70
CA ALA A 94 -2.02 -13.38 -8.44
C ALA A 94 -2.27 -12.59 -9.73
N MET A 95 -1.42 -12.75 -10.75
CA MET A 95 -1.60 -12.07 -12.04
C MET A 95 -2.83 -12.59 -12.80
N TRP A 96 -3.06 -13.90 -12.75
CA TRP A 96 -4.24 -14.54 -13.36
C TRP A 96 -5.52 -14.19 -12.61
N ILE A 97 -5.48 -14.22 -11.28
CA ILE A 97 -6.61 -13.84 -10.42
C ILE A 97 -6.93 -12.36 -10.61
N GLY A 98 -5.93 -11.49 -10.68
CA GLY A 98 -6.10 -10.06 -10.96
C GLY A 98 -6.73 -9.81 -12.34
N LEU A 99 -6.32 -10.55 -13.37
CA LEU A 99 -6.94 -10.46 -14.69
C LEU A 99 -8.41 -10.92 -14.65
N LEU A 100 -8.70 -12.05 -14.00
CA LEU A 100 -10.07 -12.53 -13.84
C LEU A 100 -10.93 -11.50 -13.10
N TYR A 101 -10.43 -10.99 -11.98
CA TYR A 101 -11.09 -9.94 -11.22
C TYR A 101 -11.42 -8.73 -12.11
N TRP A 102 -10.42 -8.21 -12.83
CA TRP A 102 -10.60 -7.10 -13.75
C TRP A 102 -11.69 -7.38 -14.80
N MET A 103 -11.71 -8.58 -15.39
CA MET A 103 -12.74 -8.97 -16.36
C MET A 103 -14.14 -8.96 -15.74
N THR A 104 -14.31 -9.52 -14.54
CA THR A 104 -15.62 -9.52 -13.86
C THR A 104 -16.12 -8.10 -13.54
N ARG A 105 -15.21 -7.17 -13.26
CA ARG A 105 -15.53 -5.75 -13.01
C ARG A 105 -15.79 -4.98 -14.28
N LYS A 106 -15.15 -5.34 -15.39
CA LYS A 106 -15.33 -4.68 -16.69
C LYS A 106 -16.62 -5.12 -17.40
N SER A 107 -17.15 -6.30 -17.09
CA SER A 107 -18.47 -6.72 -17.57
C SER A 107 -19.57 -5.81 -17.03
N ILE A 108 -20.31 -5.19 -17.95
CA ILE A 108 -21.38 -4.26 -17.63
C ILE A 108 -22.61 -5.05 -17.16
N ASN A 109 -23.13 -4.68 -16.00
CA ASN A 109 -24.40 -5.21 -15.51
C ASN A 109 -25.57 -4.37 -16.05
N PRO A 110 -26.73 -4.98 -16.33
CA PRO A 110 -27.92 -4.23 -16.70
C PRO A 110 -28.37 -3.31 -15.55
N ALA A 111 -29.13 -2.26 -15.85
CA ALA A 111 -29.63 -1.32 -14.83
C ALA A 111 -30.52 -1.99 -13.76
N SER A 112 -31.13 -3.13 -14.07
CA SER A 112 -31.94 -3.93 -13.15
C SER A 112 -31.11 -4.81 -12.20
N PHE A 113 -29.78 -4.85 -12.36
CA PHE A 113 -28.93 -5.67 -11.52
C PHE A 113 -28.93 -5.17 -10.07
N VAL A 114 -29.37 -6.05 -9.17
CA VAL A 114 -29.27 -5.84 -7.72
C VAL A 114 -28.32 -6.89 -7.16
N GLU A 115 -27.23 -6.43 -6.53
CA GLU A 115 -26.23 -7.31 -5.93
C GLU A 115 -26.85 -8.20 -4.84
N GLY A 116 -26.47 -9.48 -4.83
CA GLY A 116 -26.98 -10.48 -3.90
C GLY A 116 -28.34 -11.07 -4.28
N ILE A 117 -29.08 -10.43 -5.20
CA ILE A 117 -30.39 -10.92 -5.68
C ILE A 117 -30.25 -11.46 -7.11
N SER A 118 -29.64 -10.68 -8.00
CA SER A 118 -29.46 -11.04 -9.41
C SER A 118 -28.05 -11.57 -9.67
N ALA A 119 -27.95 -12.57 -10.54
CA ALA A 119 -26.66 -13.01 -11.04
C ALA A 119 -26.01 -11.90 -11.89
N PRO A 120 -24.71 -11.61 -11.70
CA PRO A 120 -23.99 -10.62 -12.52
C PRO A 120 -23.82 -11.12 -13.95
N THR A 121 -23.73 -10.19 -14.90
CA THR A 121 -23.64 -10.50 -16.34
C THR A 121 -22.50 -11.47 -16.65
N TRP A 122 -21.31 -11.26 -16.05
CA TRP A 122 -20.15 -12.12 -16.28
C TRP A 122 -20.43 -13.58 -15.89
N PHE A 123 -21.23 -13.82 -14.85
CA PHE A 123 -21.54 -15.17 -14.38
C PHE A 123 -22.55 -15.84 -15.30
N ILE A 124 -23.60 -15.11 -15.73
CA ILE A 124 -24.57 -15.60 -16.72
C ILE A 124 -23.85 -15.99 -18.02
N GLN A 125 -22.92 -15.14 -18.48
CA GLN A 125 -22.08 -15.42 -19.64
C GLN A 125 -21.26 -16.71 -19.46
N LEU A 126 -20.68 -16.92 -18.27
CA LEU A 126 -19.90 -18.12 -17.98
C LEU A 126 -20.76 -19.39 -18.02
N VAL A 127 -21.93 -19.37 -17.39
CA VAL A 127 -22.88 -20.51 -17.38
C VAL A 127 -23.36 -20.83 -18.80
N GLN A 128 -23.65 -19.82 -19.61
CA GLN A 128 -24.08 -20.00 -20.99
C GLN A 128 -23.00 -20.60 -21.89
N GLU A 129 -21.74 -20.21 -21.72
CA GLU A 129 -20.63 -20.69 -22.54
C GLU A 129 -20.07 -22.03 -22.05
N LEU A 130 -20.29 -22.39 -20.77
CA LEU A 130 -19.80 -23.61 -20.14
C LEU A 130 -20.94 -24.45 -19.50
N PRO A 131 -22.02 -24.79 -20.23
CA PRO A 131 -23.21 -25.41 -19.65
C PRO A 131 -22.95 -26.79 -19.04
N LEU A 132 -21.95 -27.52 -19.54
CA LEU A 132 -21.57 -28.86 -19.06
C LEU A 132 -20.51 -28.84 -17.95
N GLN A 133 -20.02 -27.66 -17.55
CA GLN A 133 -18.93 -27.53 -16.58
C GLN A 133 -19.41 -26.92 -15.27
N GLN A 134 -20.47 -27.50 -14.69
CA GLN A 134 -21.08 -27.02 -13.45
C GLN A 134 -20.08 -26.80 -12.32
N ALA A 135 -19.21 -27.78 -12.08
CA ALA A 135 -18.18 -27.69 -11.06
C ALA A 135 -17.29 -26.44 -11.22
N ILE A 136 -17.00 -26.00 -12.44
CA ILE A 136 -16.15 -24.83 -12.69
C ILE A 136 -16.88 -23.55 -12.31
N TRP A 137 -18.12 -23.35 -12.77
CA TRP A 137 -18.81 -22.11 -12.45
C TRP A 137 -19.30 -22.06 -11.00
N ASP A 138 -19.59 -23.20 -10.35
CA ASP A 138 -19.83 -23.26 -8.90
C ASP A 138 -18.59 -22.82 -8.10
N LEU A 139 -17.40 -23.27 -8.53
CA LEU A 139 -16.13 -22.90 -7.92
C LEU A 139 -15.83 -21.40 -8.09
N VAL A 140 -16.15 -20.84 -9.25
CA VAL A 140 -16.00 -19.41 -9.54
C VAL A 140 -17.00 -18.58 -8.72
N TRP A 141 -18.26 -19.02 -8.62
CA TRP A 141 -19.32 -18.33 -7.88
C TRP A 141 -19.02 -18.22 -6.38
N THR A 142 -18.48 -19.30 -5.83
CA THR A 142 -18.13 -19.39 -4.40
C THR A 142 -16.81 -18.72 -4.05
N ALA A 143 -16.06 -18.21 -5.03
CA ALA A 143 -14.81 -17.50 -4.80
C ALA A 143 -15.07 -16.10 -4.21
N PRO A 144 -14.74 -15.86 -2.93
CA PRO A 144 -15.09 -14.60 -2.27
C PRO A 144 -14.42 -13.39 -2.92
N LEU A 145 -13.23 -13.59 -3.50
CA LEU A 145 -12.46 -12.56 -4.23
C LEU A 145 -13.23 -11.96 -5.42
N LEU A 146 -14.20 -12.67 -5.98
CA LEU A 146 -14.98 -12.21 -7.14
C LEU A 146 -16.29 -11.53 -6.74
N GLN A 147 -16.72 -11.64 -5.48
CA GLN A 147 -17.91 -10.98 -4.96
C GLN A 147 -17.66 -9.47 -4.80
N ARG A 148 -18.65 -8.61 -5.11
CA ARG A 148 -18.51 -7.15 -4.95
C ARG A 148 -18.78 -6.71 -3.51
N SER A 149 -19.67 -7.43 -2.82
CA SER A 149 -20.06 -7.19 -1.44
C SER A 149 -18.92 -7.38 -0.44
N MET A 150 -17.89 -8.15 -0.80
CA MET A 150 -16.76 -8.40 0.08
C MET A 150 -15.86 -7.17 0.14
N ARG A 151 -15.80 -6.55 1.32
CA ARG A 151 -14.92 -5.43 1.62
C ARG A 151 -13.52 -5.95 1.88
N TRP A 152 -12.67 -5.85 0.86
CA TRP A 152 -11.24 -6.11 1.02
C TRP A 152 -10.54 -4.82 1.46
N ASN A 153 -9.52 -4.95 2.31
CA ASN A 153 -8.59 -3.88 2.60
C ASN A 153 -7.64 -3.73 1.40
N TRP A 154 -8.13 -3.08 0.35
CA TRP A 154 -7.33 -2.84 -0.85
C TRP A 154 -6.19 -1.89 -0.54
N VAL A 155 -5.01 -2.22 -1.08
CA VAL A 155 -3.98 -1.21 -1.30
C VAL A 155 -4.56 -0.28 -2.36
N GLY A 156 -4.77 0.98 -2.01
CA GLY A 156 -5.28 1.95 -2.98
C GLY A 156 -4.24 2.30 -4.04
N ILE A 157 -4.62 3.22 -4.92
CA ILE A 157 -3.83 3.61 -6.08
C ILE A 157 -3.57 5.12 -6.09
N TRP A 158 -2.34 5.50 -6.45
CA TRP A 158 -2.03 6.87 -6.80
C TRP A 158 -2.39 7.09 -8.27
N LEU A 159 -3.42 7.89 -8.52
CA LEU A 159 -3.81 8.24 -9.88
C LEU A 159 -2.98 9.41 -10.38
N HIS A 160 -2.60 9.32 -11.65
CA HIS A 160 -2.05 10.45 -12.37
C HIS A 160 -3.18 11.43 -12.70
N HIS A 161 -2.82 12.71 -12.87
CA HIS A 161 -3.73 13.68 -13.43
C HIS A 161 -4.13 13.21 -14.84
N LEU A 162 -5.43 13.24 -15.19
CA LEU A 162 -5.90 12.68 -16.47
C LEU A 162 -5.27 13.36 -17.70
N ALA A 163 -4.86 14.62 -17.56
CA ALA A 163 -4.13 15.32 -18.63
C ALA A 163 -2.77 14.67 -18.95
N ASP A 164 -2.21 13.90 -18.03
CA ASP A 164 -0.87 13.31 -18.17
C ASP A 164 -0.91 11.87 -18.71
N VAL A 165 -2.06 11.17 -18.62
CA VAL A 165 -2.16 9.74 -18.96
C VAL A 165 -3.44 9.42 -19.72
N ASN A 166 -3.28 9.02 -20.98
CA ASN A 166 -4.37 8.49 -21.80
C ASN A 166 -4.73 7.07 -21.36
N GLY A 167 -6.03 6.80 -21.19
CA GLY A 167 -6.56 5.46 -20.92
C GLY A 167 -6.61 5.03 -19.45
N GLN A 168 -6.22 5.90 -18.50
CA GLN A 168 -6.48 5.67 -17.08
C GLN A 168 -8.01 5.62 -16.84
N PRO A 169 -8.54 4.61 -16.13
CA PRO A 169 -9.96 4.58 -15.75
C PRO A 169 -10.34 5.82 -14.95
N SER A 170 -11.63 6.19 -14.98
CA SER A 170 -12.12 7.30 -14.18
C SER A 170 -11.96 7.01 -12.68
N VAL A 171 -11.80 8.07 -11.90
CA VAL A 171 -11.79 8.02 -10.42
C VAL A 171 -12.97 7.22 -9.89
N GLN A 172 -14.17 7.53 -10.40
CA GLN A 172 -15.40 6.88 -10.00
C GLN A 172 -15.35 5.36 -10.21
N TRP A 173 -14.72 4.90 -11.30
CA TRP A 173 -14.57 3.47 -11.55
C TRP A 173 -13.83 2.77 -10.40
N PHE A 174 -12.73 3.33 -9.90
CA PHE A 174 -11.97 2.77 -8.78
C PHE A 174 -12.79 2.78 -7.48
N VAL A 175 -13.50 3.88 -7.22
CA VAL A 175 -14.36 4.05 -6.03
C VAL A 175 -15.50 3.05 -6.03
N ASP A 176 -16.14 2.83 -7.18
CA ASP A 176 -17.17 1.81 -7.38
C ASP A 176 -16.62 0.39 -7.19
N GLN A 177 -15.30 0.20 -7.34
CA GLN A 177 -14.61 -1.06 -7.04
C GLN A 177 -14.12 -1.14 -5.58
N CYS A 178 -14.47 -0.17 -4.73
CA CYS A 178 -13.98 -0.02 -3.37
C CYS A 178 -12.45 0.09 -3.27
N ILE A 179 -11.77 0.55 -4.33
CA ILE A 179 -10.33 0.76 -4.35
C ILE A 179 -10.06 2.19 -3.84
N PRO A 180 -9.31 2.37 -2.74
CA PRO A 180 -8.94 3.70 -2.29
C PRO A 180 -8.12 4.42 -3.36
N VAL A 181 -8.38 5.71 -3.55
CA VAL A 181 -7.71 6.52 -4.56
C VAL A 181 -6.98 7.67 -3.88
N TRP A 182 -5.74 7.90 -4.29
CA TRP A 182 -4.92 9.03 -3.87
C TRP A 182 -4.44 9.83 -5.07
N TYR A 183 -4.22 11.12 -4.86
CA TYR A 183 -3.63 12.03 -5.85
C TYR A 183 -2.43 12.71 -5.23
N ARG A 184 -1.44 13.01 -6.06
CA ARG A 184 -0.41 13.99 -5.69
C ARG A 184 -1.07 15.37 -5.69
N TRP A 185 -1.69 15.73 -4.56
CA TRP A 185 -2.50 16.93 -4.45
C TRP A 185 -1.63 18.18 -4.60
N GLY A 186 -1.85 18.97 -5.64
CA GLY A 186 -1.22 20.26 -5.87
C GLY A 186 -2.20 21.27 -6.47
N HIS A 187 -1.66 22.41 -6.91
CA HIS A 187 -2.45 23.51 -7.48
C HIS A 187 -3.27 23.07 -8.71
N ARG A 188 -2.75 22.10 -9.48
CA ARG A 188 -3.44 21.57 -10.67
C ARG A 188 -4.68 20.78 -10.27
N GLU A 189 -4.56 19.93 -9.25
CA GLU A 189 -5.66 19.15 -8.69
C GLU A 189 -6.71 20.07 -8.04
N ASP A 190 -6.31 21.15 -7.37
CA ASP A 190 -7.23 22.14 -6.82
C ASP A 190 -8.08 22.82 -7.91
N GLN A 191 -7.47 23.18 -9.05
CA GLN A 191 -8.20 23.74 -10.20
C GLN A 191 -9.15 22.71 -10.82
N SER A 192 -8.66 21.49 -11.03
CA SER A 192 -9.43 20.38 -11.59
C SER A 192 -10.59 19.97 -10.70
N ASN A 193 -10.43 20.02 -9.38
CA ASN A 193 -11.49 19.71 -8.41
C ASN A 193 -12.70 20.67 -8.52
N GLN A 194 -12.49 21.89 -9.01
CA GLN A 194 -13.58 22.85 -9.25
C GLN A 194 -14.34 22.58 -10.55
N ASN A 195 -13.85 21.67 -11.40
CA ASN A 195 -14.50 21.32 -12.64
C ASN A 195 -15.65 20.34 -12.39
N PRO A 196 -16.92 20.69 -12.67
CA PRO A 196 -18.06 19.80 -12.43
C PRO A 196 -18.03 18.54 -13.31
N PHE A 197 -17.28 18.56 -14.42
CA PHE A 197 -17.07 17.41 -15.29
C PHE A 197 -15.92 16.51 -14.82
N PHE A 198 -15.14 16.97 -13.83
CA PHE A 198 -13.93 16.30 -13.37
C PHE A 198 -13.68 16.51 -11.86
N ALA A 199 -14.74 16.37 -11.05
CA ALA A 199 -14.62 16.46 -9.60
C ALA A 199 -13.71 15.34 -9.08
N LEU A 200 -12.45 15.68 -8.80
CA LEU A 200 -11.57 14.82 -8.03
C LEU A 200 -12.22 14.58 -6.67
N ILE A 201 -12.06 13.39 -6.12
CA ILE A 201 -12.50 13.16 -4.74
C ILE A 201 -11.48 13.85 -3.84
N SER A 202 -11.78 15.09 -3.47
CA SER A 202 -10.95 15.86 -2.56
C SER A 202 -11.17 15.37 -1.13
N PRO A 203 -10.11 15.05 -0.37
CA PRO A 203 -10.25 14.88 1.07
C PRO A 203 -10.82 16.17 1.67
N SER A 204 -11.70 16.03 2.67
CA SER A 204 -12.31 17.18 3.31
C SER A 204 -11.23 18.15 3.83
N ALA A 205 -11.56 19.44 3.94
CA ALA A 205 -10.62 20.42 4.49
C ALA A 205 -10.11 19.99 5.88
N LYS A 206 -10.97 19.33 6.68
CA LYS A 206 -10.62 18.76 7.98
C LYS A 206 -9.64 17.59 7.88
N GLU A 207 -9.79 16.69 6.91
CA GLU A 207 -8.84 15.57 6.69
C GLU A 207 -7.50 16.07 6.16
N ARG A 208 -7.52 17.04 5.23
CA ARG A 208 -6.29 17.71 4.75
C ARG A 208 -5.58 18.44 5.88
N GLN A 209 -6.34 19.14 6.72
CA GLN A 209 -5.80 19.78 7.90
C GLN A 209 -5.33 18.74 8.92
N SER A 210 -6.05 17.65 9.18
CA SER A 210 -5.61 16.61 10.12
C SER A 210 -4.32 15.92 9.66
N ALA A 211 -4.18 15.64 8.36
CA ALA A 211 -2.98 15.04 7.78
C ALA A 211 -1.76 15.97 7.89
N THR A 212 -1.98 17.28 7.83
CA THR A 212 -0.92 18.29 8.04
C THR A 212 -0.68 18.56 9.52
N THR A 213 -1.73 18.61 10.35
CA THR A 213 -1.69 18.89 11.79
C THR A 213 -1.08 17.75 12.61
N LEU A 214 -1.25 16.47 12.21
CA LEU A 214 -0.55 15.35 12.85
C LEU A 214 0.99 15.43 12.68
N ILE A 215 1.48 16.22 11.71
CA ILE A 215 2.90 16.54 11.56
C ILE A 215 3.34 17.61 12.59
N PHE A 216 2.41 18.39 13.15
CA PHE A 216 2.70 19.58 13.97
C PHE A 216 2.20 19.55 15.42
N SER A 217 1.33 18.61 15.83
CA SER A 217 0.66 18.66 17.16
C SER A 217 1.43 18.10 18.36
N ALA A 218 2.66 17.62 18.21
CA ALA A 218 3.44 17.11 19.35
C ALA A 218 4.42 18.16 19.89
N LEU A 219 3.93 19.32 20.37
CA LEU A 219 4.75 20.22 21.19
C LEU A 219 3.89 21.19 22.00
N SER A 220 3.34 20.73 23.12
CA SER A 220 2.94 21.61 24.21
C SER A 220 2.68 20.81 25.49
N MET A 221 3.72 20.20 26.08
CA MET A 221 3.85 20.10 27.55
C MET A 221 5.34 19.86 27.89
N TYR A 222 5.77 20.54 28.94
CA TYR A 222 7.09 20.48 29.60
C TYR A 222 8.22 21.33 29.00
N LEU A 223 8.26 22.61 29.39
CA LEU A 223 9.53 23.22 29.80
C LEU A 223 9.60 23.14 31.33
N PRO A 224 10.56 22.39 31.91
CA PRO A 224 11.01 22.66 33.26
C PRO A 224 11.95 23.86 33.23
N VAL A 225 11.60 24.85 34.05
CA VAL A 225 12.39 25.99 34.48
C VAL A 225 13.59 25.49 35.30
N ASP A 226 14.72 26.16 35.07
CA ASP A 226 15.95 26.31 35.87
C ASP A 226 16.88 25.13 36.16
N VAL A 227 18.08 25.30 35.60
CA VAL A 227 19.36 24.67 35.95
C VAL A 227 19.87 25.29 37.25
N VAL A 228 20.20 24.46 38.24
CA VAL A 228 21.13 24.82 39.34
C VAL A 228 22.24 23.76 39.39
N PRO A 229 23.51 24.15 39.64
CA PRO A 229 24.66 23.29 39.36
C PRO A 229 24.94 22.25 40.46
N LEU A 230 25.20 21.03 39.97
CA LEU A 230 26.20 20.06 40.38
C LEU A 230 27.00 20.37 41.67
N ASN A 231 26.81 19.54 42.68
CA ASN A 231 27.84 19.15 43.65
C ASN A 231 27.57 17.72 44.11
N THR A 232 28.42 16.78 43.68
CA THR A 232 28.65 15.48 44.32
C THR A 232 29.92 15.58 45.17
N PRO A 233 30.06 14.79 46.25
CA PRO A 233 30.79 13.54 46.09
C PRO A 233 30.36 12.35 46.98
N HIS A 234 30.67 11.17 46.42
CA HIS A 234 31.08 9.89 47.05
C HIS A 234 30.20 9.13 48.06
N GLY A 235 30.02 7.83 47.78
CA GLY A 235 29.71 6.81 48.79
C GLY A 235 29.11 5.50 48.26
N GLU A 236 29.97 4.58 47.85
CA GLU A 236 29.91 3.10 47.99
C GLU A 236 28.57 2.31 48.03
N SER A 237 28.49 1.36 47.08
CA SER A 237 28.33 -0.10 47.28
C SER A 237 26.95 -0.78 47.47
N ALA A 238 26.96 -2.04 47.02
CA ALA A 238 26.09 -3.19 47.30
C ALA A 238 24.86 -3.46 46.41
N ALA A 239 25.01 -4.56 45.66
CA ALA A 239 23.97 -5.39 45.07
C ALA A 239 23.12 -6.12 46.13
N LEU A 240 21.90 -6.54 45.75
CA LEU A 240 21.17 -7.78 46.10
C LEU A 240 19.69 -7.59 45.65
N PHE A 241 19.20 -8.31 44.64
CA PHE A 241 18.48 -9.61 44.67
C PHE A 241 16.93 -9.52 44.75
N LEU A 242 16.30 -10.27 43.81
CA LEU A 242 14.96 -10.89 43.76
C LEU A 242 13.73 -9.97 43.64
N ASN A 243 13.00 -10.01 42.52
CA ASN A 243 12.08 -11.08 42.06
C ASN A 243 10.81 -11.16 42.92
N TYR A 244 9.68 -10.72 42.36
CA TYR A 244 8.36 -11.20 42.73
C TYR A 244 7.43 -11.18 41.53
N ASN A 245 7.12 -12.38 41.04
CA ASN A 245 5.99 -12.64 40.16
C ASN A 245 4.69 -12.66 40.98
N HIS A 246 3.59 -12.34 40.28
CA HIS A 246 2.34 -13.11 40.25
C HIS A 246 1.05 -12.43 40.75
N PHE A 247 -0.02 -12.80 40.04
CA PHE A 247 -1.47 -12.63 40.22
C PHE A 247 -2.10 -11.33 39.70
N HIS A 248 -3.28 -11.29 39.05
CA HIS A 248 -4.13 -12.21 38.29
C HIS A 248 -5.38 -11.40 37.91
N LYS A 249 -6.09 -11.82 36.85
CA LYS A 249 -7.53 -11.60 36.56
C LYS A 249 -7.97 -10.26 35.93
N SER A 250 -8.15 -10.31 34.61
CA SER A 250 -9.43 -10.18 33.87
C SER A 250 -10.60 -9.42 34.51
N PHE A 251 -11.17 -8.45 33.77
CA PHE A 251 -12.62 -8.11 33.66
C PHE A 251 -12.83 -7.03 32.56
N PRO A 252 -14.06 -6.68 32.11
CA PRO A 252 -14.57 -7.08 30.81
C PRO A 252 -14.96 -5.92 29.85
N THR A 253 -15.45 -6.35 28.70
CA THR A 253 -16.26 -5.72 27.64
C THR A 253 -17.24 -4.62 28.09
N GLY A 254 -17.31 -3.55 27.28
CA GLY A 254 -18.55 -2.80 27.02
C GLY A 254 -18.58 -1.34 27.47
N MET A 255 -18.66 -0.40 26.51
CA MET A 255 -19.32 0.90 26.72
C MET A 255 -20.04 1.36 25.44
N PRO A 256 -21.13 2.15 25.58
CA PRO A 256 -22.25 2.18 24.65
C PRO A 256 -22.25 3.36 23.67
N ASP A 257 -23.19 3.25 22.73
CA ASP A 257 -23.67 4.26 21.79
C ASP A 257 -23.97 5.63 22.42
N TYR A 258 -23.68 6.69 21.67
CA TYR A 258 -24.28 8.01 21.86
C TYR A 258 -24.80 8.56 20.52
N HIS A 259 -26.12 8.71 20.43
CA HIS A 259 -26.82 9.50 19.43
C HIS A 259 -27.21 10.88 19.99
N HIS A 260 -27.04 11.90 19.13
CA HIS A 260 -27.80 13.16 18.99
C HIS A 260 -27.97 14.17 20.15
N PHE A 261 -27.48 15.40 19.90
CA PHE A 261 -28.17 16.71 19.88
C PHE A 261 -27.16 17.68 19.22
N GLY A 262 -27.45 18.76 18.49
CA GLY A 262 -28.58 19.65 18.28
C GLY A 262 -27.98 20.97 17.73
N LYS A 263 -28.69 21.65 16.84
CA LYS A 263 -28.22 22.76 15.97
C LYS A 263 -27.96 24.11 16.69
N THR A 264 -27.35 25.02 15.91
CA THR A 264 -27.29 26.51 15.97
C THR A 264 -26.18 27.10 16.86
N SER A 265 -25.42 28.12 16.47
CA SER A 265 -25.77 29.33 15.71
C SER A 265 -24.63 29.90 14.86
N LYS A 266 -25.03 30.74 13.89
CA LYS A 266 -24.20 31.65 13.09
C LYS A 266 -23.71 32.83 13.95
N SER A 267 -22.46 33.26 13.76
CA SER A 267 -22.00 34.66 13.59
C SER A 267 -20.52 34.80 14.01
N ALA A 268 -19.90 35.91 13.61
CA ALA A 268 -18.49 36.28 13.75
C ALA A 268 -17.52 35.72 12.68
N ILE A 269 -17.72 36.19 11.45
CA ILE A 269 -16.61 36.51 10.53
C ILE A 269 -16.27 37.99 10.82
N GLN A 270 -15.09 38.26 11.37
CA GLN A 270 -14.36 39.50 11.15
C GLN A 270 -12.88 39.33 11.55
N ASP A 271 -12.04 39.66 10.59
CA ASP A 271 -10.70 40.24 10.71
C ASP A 271 -9.54 39.39 11.28
N LEU A 272 -8.79 38.77 10.36
CA LEU A 272 -7.34 38.64 10.49
C LEU A 272 -6.66 39.14 9.20
N PRO A 273 -5.70 40.08 9.29
CA PRO A 273 -5.11 40.74 8.14
C PRO A 273 -4.02 39.89 7.47
N GLY A 274 -3.86 40.15 6.16
CA GLY A 274 -2.98 39.43 5.26
C GLY A 274 -1.50 39.42 5.67
N GLU A 275 -0.91 38.25 5.46
CA GLU A 275 0.52 37.99 5.59
C GLU A 275 1.27 38.66 4.42
N LYS A 276 1.75 39.88 4.65
CA LYS A 276 2.76 40.54 3.82
C LYS A 276 4.14 40.06 4.25
N ASN A 277 4.72 39.16 3.46
CA ASN A 277 6.15 38.84 3.56
C ASN A 277 6.97 39.99 2.96
N ASN A 278 7.50 40.86 3.83
CA ASN A 278 8.69 41.65 3.54
C ASN A 278 9.73 41.40 4.63
N LEU A 279 10.83 40.76 4.23
CA LEU A 279 12.06 40.57 4.99
C LEU A 279 12.73 41.92 5.27
N LEU A 280 13.05 42.21 6.54
CA LEU A 280 14.34 42.74 7.01
C LEU A 280 14.28 43.07 8.52
N GLY A 281 15.16 42.45 9.31
CA GLY A 281 15.65 43.01 10.58
C GLY A 281 15.14 42.40 11.90
N SER A 282 16.03 41.68 12.59
CA SER A 282 16.03 41.35 14.04
C SER A 282 14.79 40.70 14.69
N GLY A 283 14.23 39.65 14.09
CA GLY A 283 13.35 38.72 14.80
C GLY A 283 14.15 37.55 15.41
N GLU A 284 13.84 37.15 16.65
CA GLU A 284 14.37 35.93 17.26
C GLU A 284 14.25 34.74 16.31
N GLN A 285 15.38 34.21 15.84
CA GLN A 285 15.39 32.99 15.03
C GLN A 285 15.10 31.78 15.94
N LYS A 286 13.83 31.42 16.09
CA LYS A 286 13.45 30.16 16.74
C LYS A 286 13.76 29.01 15.79
N ALA A 287 14.69 28.14 16.20
CA ALA A 287 14.98 26.92 15.48
C ALA A 287 13.74 25.99 15.51
N MET A 288 13.13 25.73 14.36
CA MET A 288 12.06 24.74 14.25
C MET A 288 12.68 23.34 14.34
N LEU A 289 12.25 22.57 15.35
CA LEU A 289 12.61 21.16 15.52
C LEU A 289 11.48 20.27 15.00
N SER A 290 11.82 19.17 14.33
CA SER A 290 10.86 18.21 13.79
C SER A 290 11.37 16.77 13.94
N TRP A 291 10.45 15.82 14.11
CA TRP A 291 10.73 14.39 14.10
C TRP A 291 10.85 13.80 12.69
N TYR A 292 10.51 14.57 11.67
CA TYR A 292 10.60 14.16 10.26
C TYR A 292 11.15 15.30 9.40
N PRO A 293 11.86 15.01 8.30
CA PRO A 293 12.40 16.05 7.45
C PRO A 293 11.26 16.82 6.79
N HIS A 294 11.37 18.14 6.74
CA HIS A 294 10.44 18.96 5.97
C HIS A 294 10.55 18.61 4.47
N VAL A 295 9.47 18.74 3.70
CA VAL A 295 9.48 18.41 2.26
C VAL A 295 10.58 19.18 1.51
N SER A 296 10.82 20.44 1.85
CA SER A 296 11.92 21.22 1.25
C SER A 296 13.33 20.73 1.64
N VAL A 297 13.46 20.03 2.76
CA VAL A 297 14.71 19.38 3.19
C VAL A 297 14.85 18.02 2.50
N PHE A 298 13.76 17.32 2.27
CA PHE A 298 13.79 16.00 1.63
C PHE A 298 14.00 16.11 0.10
N LYS A 299 13.30 17.04 -0.55
CA LYS A 299 13.26 17.17 -2.01
C LYS A 299 14.65 17.42 -2.60
N GLY A 300 15.04 16.59 -3.56
CA GLY A 300 16.34 16.65 -4.25
C GLY A 300 17.55 16.23 -3.40
N GLN A 301 17.33 15.67 -2.21
CA GLN A 301 18.40 15.07 -1.41
C GLN A 301 18.58 13.58 -1.74
N GLY A 302 19.61 12.95 -1.19
CA GLY A 302 20.00 11.57 -1.52
C GLY A 302 18.94 10.52 -1.19
N LEU A 303 17.98 10.81 -0.32
CA LEU A 303 16.84 9.93 -0.04
C LEU A 303 15.61 10.19 -0.90
N ASP A 304 15.55 11.31 -1.62
CA ASP A 304 14.47 11.60 -2.57
C ASP A 304 14.76 10.93 -3.92
N MET A 305 14.54 9.62 -3.97
CA MET A 305 14.72 8.80 -5.15
C MET A 305 13.47 8.77 -6.05
N GLY A 306 12.44 9.56 -5.74
CA GLY A 306 11.14 9.52 -6.42
C GLY A 306 10.25 8.31 -6.06
N TRP A 307 10.79 7.36 -5.28
CA TRP A 307 10.06 6.24 -4.67
C TRP A 307 10.54 5.99 -3.24
N TRP A 308 9.73 5.27 -2.47
CA TRP A 308 10.06 4.89 -1.10
C TRP A 308 11.10 3.77 -1.09
N THR A 309 12.27 4.02 -0.48
CA THR A 309 13.40 3.06 -0.44
C THR A 309 13.46 2.34 0.91
N ASP A 310 14.09 1.16 0.96
CA ASP A 310 14.34 0.45 2.23
C ASP A 310 15.10 1.30 3.25
N HIS A 311 15.94 2.22 2.78
CA HIS A 311 16.66 3.14 3.66
C HIS A 311 15.74 4.25 4.21
N ALA A 312 14.81 4.76 3.40
CA ALA A 312 13.80 5.70 3.87
C ALA A 312 12.85 5.02 4.87
N GLU A 313 12.45 3.78 4.61
CA GLU A 313 11.69 2.94 5.54
C GLU A 313 12.46 2.74 6.85
N LEU A 314 13.73 2.31 6.80
CA LEU A 314 14.55 2.11 7.99
C LEU A 314 14.70 3.39 8.82
N LEU A 315 14.91 4.53 8.15
CA LEU A 315 14.98 5.84 8.81
C LEU A 315 13.66 6.19 9.50
N TRP A 316 12.52 5.91 8.85
CA TRP A 316 11.18 6.11 9.39
C TRP A 316 10.92 5.20 10.59
N GLU A 317 11.17 3.89 10.46
CA GLU A 317 11.01 2.89 11.51
C GLU A 317 11.88 3.20 12.72
N THR A 318 13.15 3.53 12.51
CA THR A 318 14.08 3.87 13.61
C THR A 318 13.61 5.11 14.37
N THR A 319 13.16 6.14 13.65
CA THR A 319 12.67 7.37 14.25
C THR A 319 11.37 7.14 15.02
N THR A 320 10.43 6.40 14.43
CA THR A 320 9.15 6.05 15.06
C THR A 320 9.35 5.18 16.29
N LYS A 321 10.21 4.16 16.19
CA LYS A 321 10.55 3.27 17.31
C LYS A 321 11.12 4.06 18.47
N GLY A 322 12.06 4.98 18.21
CA GLY A 322 12.64 5.82 19.25
C GLY A 322 11.63 6.75 19.93
N ILE A 323 10.69 7.31 19.16
CA ILE A 323 9.58 8.11 19.72
C ILE A 323 8.70 7.26 20.64
N VAL A 324 8.36 6.04 20.21
CA VAL A 324 7.46 5.14 20.96
C VAL A 324 8.15 4.51 22.17
N SER A 325 9.41 4.12 22.05
CA SER A 325 10.17 3.47 23.14
C SER A 325 10.52 4.43 24.27
N SER A 326 10.24 5.73 24.12
CA SER A 326 10.74 6.79 25.00
C SER A 326 12.27 6.79 25.14
N GLU A 327 12.98 6.13 24.21
CA GLU A 327 14.40 6.38 24.02
C GLU A 327 14.52 7.85 23.59
N PHE A 328 15.45 8.58 24.21
CA PHE A 328 15.67 10.01 23.98
C PHE A 328 16.18 10.32 22.56
N VAL A 329 15.40 10.00 21.54
CA VAL A 329 15.53 10.61 20.23
C VAL A 329 15.03 12.05 20.41
N LEU A 330 15.78 13.03 19.92
CA LEU A 330 15.35 14.43 19.98
C LEU A 330 14.92 14.86 18.58
N PRO A 331 13.90 15.73 18.46
CA PRO A 331 13.53 16.28 17.17
C PRO A 331 14.72 17.06 16.60
N LEU A 332 14.96 16.92 15.31
CA LEU A 332 16.10 17.50 14.62
C LEU A 332 15.71 18.85 14.00
N ASN A 333 16.64 19.80 14.00
CA ASN A 333 16.46 21.05 13.25
C ASN A 333 16.69 20.83 11.74
N TYR A 334 16.39 21.85 10.94
CA TYR A 334 16.58 21.85 9.49
C TYR A 334 17.97 21.34 9.06
N MET A 335 19.03 21.82 9.70
CA MET A 335 20.42 21.48 9.34
C MET A 335 20.72 20.00 9.60
N LYS A 336 20.32 19.48 10.78
CA LYS A 336 20.49 18.07 11.12
C LYS A 336 19.66 17.16 10.22
N TRP A 337 18.44 17.57 9.86
CA TRP A 337 17.63 16.82 8.90
C TRP A 337 18.31 16.77 7.54
N ARG A 338 18.76 17.92 7.03
CA ARG A 338 19.46 18.01 5.75
C ARG A 338 20.64 17.05 5.75
N ASP A 339 21.50 17.10 6.76
CA ASP A 339 22.68 16.25 6.82
C ASP A 339 22.31 14.75 6.90
N LYS A 340 21.21 14.40 7.58
CA LYS A 340 20.70 13.01 7.69
C LYS A 340 20.10 12.49 6.39
N VAL A 341 19.39 13.33 5.62
CA VAL A 341 18.73 12.92 4.35
C VAL A 341 19.56 13.19 3.11
N GLN A 342 20.66 13.95 3.22
CA GLN A 342 21.55 14.27 2.11
C GLN A 342 22.13 13.02 1.45
N GLY A 343 22.15 11.89 2.16
CA GLY A 343 22.65 10.60 1.71
C GLY A 343 24.13 10.66 1.36
N HIS A 344 24.70 9.54 0.91
CA HIS A 344 26.06 9.56 0.36
C HIS A 344 26.08 10.39 -0.92
N GLY A 345 26.99 11.36 -1.03
CA GLY A 345 27.13 12.20 -2.22
C GLY A 345 27.33 11.39 -3.52
N ASP A 346 27.89 10.18 -3.40
CA ASP A 346 28.02 9.23 -4.50
C ASP A 346 26.69 8.71 -5.04
N ALA A 347 25.70 8.47 -4.18
CA ALA A 347 24.37 8.03 -4.60
C ALA A 347 23.68 9.11 -5.45
N ARG A 348 23.80 10.38 -5.06
CA ARG A 348 23.28 11.52 -5.85
C ARG A 348 23.99 11.66 -7.20
N ARG A 349 25.32 11.51 -7.22
CA ARG A 349 26.11 11.52 -8.47
C ARG A 349 25.72 10.36 -9.38
N ALA A 350 25.54 9.16 -8.83
CA ALA A 350 25.12 7.98 -9.56
C ALA A 350 23.73 8.16 -10.16
N LEU A 351 22.77 8.71 -9.40
CA LEU A 351 21.41 8.97 -9.87
C LEU A 351 21.39 10.00 -10.99
N SER A 352 22.05 11.14 -10.82
CA SER A 352 22.14 12.17 -11.86
C SER A 352 22.77 11.63 -13.16
N LYS A 353 23.79 10.76 -13.03
CA LYS A 353 24.40 10.06 -14.16
C LYS A 353 23.41 9.08 -14.81
N LEU A 354 22.65 8.32 -14.01
CA LEU A 354 21.65 7.37 -14.50
C LEU A 354 20.52 8.08 -15.23
N GLU A 355 19.98 9.17 -14.69
CA GLU A 355 18.97 10.00 -15.37
C GLU A 355 19.48 10.55 -16.70
N GLY A 356 20.73 11.02 -16.72
CA GLY A 356 21.39 11.47 -17.96
C GLY A 356 21.54 10.35 -18.99
N LEU A 357 21.87 9.14 -18.56
CA LEU A 357 21.96 7.96 -19.45
C LEU A 357 20.58 7.54 -19.96
N SER A 358 19.58 7.49 -19.10
CA SER A 358 18.19 7.17 -19.46
C SER A 358 17.62 8.15 -20.46
N ARG A 359 17.85 9.46 -20.27
CA ARG A 359 17.42 10.50 -21.22
C ARG A 359 18.06 10.30 -22.59
N LYS A 360 19.39 10.13 -22.64
CA LYS A 360 20.11 9.83 -23.89
C LYS A 360 19.62 8.57 -24.59
N PHE A 361 19.25 7.54 -23.81
CA PHE A 361 18.69 6.32 -24.35
C PHE A 361 17.32 6.55 -25.00
N LEU A 362 16.43 7.28 -24.32
CA LEU A 362 15.11 7.63 -24.83
C LEU A 362 15.22 8.50 -26.10
N ASP A 363 16.03 9.55 -26.07
CA ASP A 363 16.26 10.43 -27.22
C ASP A 363 16.72 9.65 -28.46
N LYS A 364 17.55 8.62 -28.26
CA LYS A 364 18.10 7.80 -29.34
C LYS A 364 17.10 6.80 -29.94
N HIS A 365 16.19 6.24 -29.13
CA HIS A 365 15.37 5.09 -29.56
C HIS A 365 13.88 5.37 -29.69
N VAL A 366 13.38 6.41 -29.02
CA VAL A 366 11.95 6.75 -28.98
C VAL A 366 11.65 8.02 -29.80
N GLY A 367 12.69 8.76 -30.21
CA GLY A 367 12.56 10.10 -30.80
C GLY A 367 12.52 11.17 -29.71
N GLN A 368 12.68 12.44 -30.10
CA GLN A 368 12.50 13.57 -29.17
C GLN A 368 11.04 13.56 -28.68
N LEU A 369 10.85 13.35 -27.37
CA LEU A 369 9.57 13.55 -26.70
C LEU A 369 9.27 15.03 -26.50
#